data_AF-A0A973XBF5-F1
#
_entry.id   AF-A0A973XBF5-F1
#
_cell.length_a   1.000
_cell.length_b   1.000
_cell.length_c   1.000
_cell.angle_alpha   90.00
_cell.angle_beta   90.00
_cell.angle_gamma   90.00
#
_symmetry.space_group_name_H-M   'P 1'
#
loop_
_entity.id
_entity.type
_entity.pdbx_description
1 polymer ?
#
loop_
_entity_poly.entity_id
_entity_poly.type
_entity_poly.pdbx_seq_one_letter_code
_entity_poly.pdbx_strand_id
1 'polypeptide(L)'
;DQVQAKAAMADWARRSKAIFISVGAAGGKRHGHLVDVADLSQVTHDPLLAQLRYRLRKFHGAPKEGKSIGISCVFSREAVAPPDPSCALTGDGSLNCHGYGSSVTVTATFGLCAAGWVMDKISRATALEAKI
;
A
#
# COMPACT_ATOMS: atom_id res chain seq x y z
N ASP A 1 1.31 -9.62 -2.48
CA ASP A 1 0.53 -8.79 -3.44
C ASP A 1 -0.93 -9.22 -3.57
N GLN A 2 -1.31 -10.44 -3.22
CA GLN A 2 -2.71 -10.89 -3.24
C GLN A 2 -3.69 -9.94 -2.52
N VAL A 3 -4.61 -9.37 -3.28
CA VAL A 3 -5.53 -8.33 -2.78
C VAL A 3 -6.57 -8.85 -1.80
N GLN A 4 -6.97 -10.12 -1.89
CA GLN A 4 -7.94 -10.73 -0.98
C GLN A 4 -7.38 -10.82 0.45
N ALA A 5 -6.14 -11.29 0.59
CA ALA A 5 -5.44 -11.32 1.86
C ALA A 5 -5.26 -9.91 2.44
N LYS A 6 -4.86 -8.94 1.61
CA LYS A 6 -4.77 -7.53 2.02
C LYS A 6 -6.10 -6.98 2.52
N ALA A 7 -7.21 -7.31 1.86
CA ALA A 7 -8.54 -6.87 2.28
C ALA A 7 -8.93 -7.47 3.63
N ALA A 8 -8.70 -8.77 3.84
CA ALA A 8 -8.97 -9.43 5.11
C ALA A 8 -8.16 -8.83 6.27
N MET A 9 -6.85 -8.62 6.08
CA MET A 9 -5.98 -8.01 7.10
C MET A 9 -6.37 -6.56 7.41
N ALA A 10 -6.64 -5.76 6.37
CA ALA A 10 -7.04 -4.37 6.53
C ALA A 10 -8.40 -4.26 7.24
N ASP A 11 -9.37 -5.10 6.89
CA ASP A 11 -10.67 -5.12 7.58
C ASP A 11 -10.53 -5.50 9.05
N TRP A 12 -9.76 -6.56 9.35
CA TRP A 12 -9.47 -6.95 10.73
C TRP A 12 -8.84 -5.78 11.50
N ALA A 13 -7.80 -5.15 10.95
CA ALA A 13 -7.11 -4.04 11.60
C ALA A 13 -8.01 -2.84 11.86
N ARG A 14 -8.93 -2.51 10.94
CA ARG A 14 -9.92 -1.44 11.14
C ARG A 14 -10.87 -1.75 12.29
N ARG A 15 -11.34 -2.99 12.39
CA ARG A 15 -12.28 -3.42 13.44
C ARG A 15 -11.61 -3.53 14.81
N SER A 16 -10.37 -4.02 14.85
CA SER A 16 -9.59 -4.18 16.09
C SER A 16 -8.84 -2.91 16.51
N LYS A 17 -8.79 -1.88 15.66
CA LYS A 17 -7.96 -0.68 15.83
C LYS A 17 -6.47 -1.01 15.98
N ALA A 18 -6.01 -2.11 15.39
CA ALA A 18 -4.60 -2.49 15.40
C ALA A 18 -3.76 -1.48 14.59
N ILE A 19 -2.51 -1.28 15.00
CA ILE A 19 -1.53 -0.54 14.21
C ILE A 19 -1.27 -1.34 12.94
N PHE A 20 -1.70 -0.80 11.80
CA PHE A 20 -1.60 -1.47 10.51
C PHE A 20 -1.34 -0.46 9.39
N ILE A 21 -0.41 -0.82 8.50
CA ILE A 21 -0.12 -0.12 7.25
C ILE A 21 -0.10 -1.13 6.12
N SER A 22 -0.73 -0.79 4.99
CA SER A 22 -0.63 -1.59 3.77
C SER A 22 0.43 -1.00 2.85
N VAL A 23 1.10 -1.84 2.08
CA VAL A 23 2.04 -1.42 1.04
C VAL A 23 1.42 -1.66 -0.33
N GLY A 24 1.48 -0.64 -1.20
CA GLY A 24 0.98 -0.70 -2.58
C GLY A 24 1.89 -1.44 -3.56
N ALA A 25 1.64 -1.24 -4.85
CA ALA A 25 2.46 -1.79 -5.91
C ALA A 25 3.78 -1.02 -6.01
N ALA A 26 4.89 -1.70 -5.72
CA ALA A 26 6.25 -1.19 -5.86
C ALA A 26 6.95 -1.68 -7.16
N GLY A 27 6.42 -2.73 -7.80
CA GLY A 27 6.88 -3.19 -9.11
C GLY A 27 6.51 -2.21 -10.23
N GLY A 28 7.29 -2.19 -11.31
CA GLY A 28 7.11 -1.28 -12.44
C GLY A 28 7.37 0.20 -12.11
N LYS A 29 8.10 0.48 -11.01
CA LYS A 29 8.45 1.83 -10.55
C LYS A 29 9.97 1.99 -10.46
N ARG A 30 10.43 3.24 -10.62
CA ARG A 30 11.85 3.59 -10.74
C ARG A 30 12.31 4.60 -9.70
N HIS A 31 11.41 5.43 -9.17
CA HIS A 31 11.78 6.57 -8.34
C HIS A 31 11.41 6.38 -6.86
N GLY A 32 12.37 5.89 -6.06
CA GLY A 32 12.17 5.70 -4.61
C GLY A 32 11.87 6.99 -3.84
N HIS A 33 12.36 8.14 -4.30
CA HIS A 33 12.10 9.44 -3.66
C HIS A 33 10.66 9.96 -3.86
N LEU A 34 9.86 9.32 -4.72
CA LEU A 34 8.44 9.66 -4.95
C LEU A 34 7.50 8.76 -4.13
N VAL A 35 8.03 8.06 -3.12
CA VAL A 35 7.25 7.27 -2.17
C VAL A 35 6.60 8.19 -1.15
N ASP A 36 5.34 7.92 -0.85
CA ASP A 36 4.52 8.71 0.07
C ASP A 36 3.65 7.78 0.94
N VAL A 37 3.14 8.31 2.06
CA VAL A 37 2.27 7.62 3.00
C VAL A 37 1.00 8.42 3.24
N ALA A 38 -0.15 7.86 2.86
CA ALA A 38 -1.46 8.51 3.04
C ALA A 38 -2.55 7.50 3.41
N ASP A 39 -3.74 7.99 3.79
CA ASP A 39 -4.90 7.11 3.94
C ASP A 39 -5.30 6.51 2.58
N LEU A 40 -5.78 5.26 2.59
CA LEU A 40 -6.22 4.53 1.40
C LEU A 40 -7.26 5.28 0.56
N SER A 41 -8.07 6.15 1.17
CA SER A 41 -9.03 7.02 0.47
C SER A 41 -8.35 8.06 -0.44
N GLN A 42 -7.11 8.43 -0.15
CA GLN A 42 -6.34 9.47 -0.87
C GLN A 42 -5.33 8.89 -1.87
N VAL A 43 -5.07 7.59 -1.82
CA VAL A 43 -4.12 6.92 -2.72
C VAL A 43 -4.62 6.92 -4.17
N THR A 44 -3.76 7.34 -5.08
CA THR A 44 -3.96 7.33 -6.54
C THR A 44 -2.80 6.63 -7.26
N HIS A 45 -3.00 6.29 -8.53
CA HIS A 45 -1.98 5.68 -9.41
C HIS A 45 -1.41 4.34 -8.90
N ASP A 46 -2.15 3.65 -8.04
CA ASP A 46 -1.79 2.33 -7.52
C ASP A 46 -2.94 1.34 -7.76
N PRO A 47 -2.84 0.45 -8.77
CA PRO A 47 -3.93 -0.45 -9.12
C PRO A 47 -4.21 -1.49 -8.02
N LEU A 48 -3.19 -1.88 -7.24
CA LEU A 48 -3.36 -2.83 -6.13
C LEU A 48 -4.18 -2.19 -5.00
N LEU A 49 -3.84 -0.97 -4.62
CA LEU A 49 -4.55 -0.23 -3.58
C LEU A 49 -5.94 0.25 -4.06
N ALA A 50 -6.12 0.52 -5.36
CA ALA A 50 -7.43 0.77 -5.93
C ALA A 50 -8.36 -0.46 -5.77
N GLN A 51 -7.86 -1.67 -6.06
CA GLN A 51 -8.63 -2.90 -5.85
C GLN A 51 -8.89 -3.18 -4.36
N LEU A 52 -7.92 -2.90 -3.48
CA LEU A 52 -8.11 -3.01 -2.03
C LEU A 52 -9.22 -2.07 -1.54
N ARG A 53 -9.19 -0.80 -1.96
CA ARG A 53 -10.21 0.20 -1.64
C ARG A 53 -11.59 -0.23 -2.12
N TYR A 54 -11.68 -0.73 -3.35
CA TYR A 54 -12.93 -1.29 -3.89
C TYR A 54 -13.47 -2.42 -3.03
N ARG A 55 -12.63 -3.42 -2.70
CA ARG A 55 -13.04 -4.59 -1.90
C ARG A 55 -13.50 -4.18 -0.50
N LEU A 56 -12.77 -3.29 0.16
CA LEU A 56 -13.13 -2.81 1.49
C LEU A 56 -14.48 -2.07 1.49
N ARG A 57 -14.76 -1.25 0.47
CA ARG A 57 -16.06 -0.58 0.32
C ARG A 57 -17.18 -1.56 0.01
N LYS A 58 -16.94 -2.51 -0.89
CA LYS A 58 -17.97 -3.45 -1.37
C LYS A 58 -18.33 -4.51 -0.34
N PHE A 59 -17.35 -5.07 0.36
CA PHE A 59 -17.54 -6.27 1.19
C PHE A 59 -17.35 -6.02 2.69
N HIS A 60 -16.70 -4.93 3.09
CA HIS A 60 -16.30 -4.68 4.49
C HIS A 60 -16.79 -3.32 5.03
N GLY A 61 -17.80 -2.72 4.38
CA GLY A 61 -18.46 -1.50 4.87
C GLY A 61 -17.53 -0.30 5.03
N ALA A 62 -16.42 -0.22 4.28
CA ALA A 62 -15.53 0.94 4.37
C ALA A 62 -16.23 2.23 3.90
N PRO A 63 -15.89 3.39 4.49
CA PRO A 63 -16.47 4.67 4.12
C PRO A 63 -16.45 4.96 2.62
N LYS A 64 -17.54 5.60 2.17
CA LYS A 64 -17.70 6.11 0.81
C LYS A 64 -16.74 7.28 0.55
N GLU A 65 -16.75 7.78 -0.68
CA GLU A 65 -15.90 8.90 -1.10
C GLU A 65 -16.07 10.14 -0.21
N GLY A 66 -14.99 10.91 -0.08
CA GLY A 66 -14.91 12.07 0.81
C GLY A 66 -14.63 11.74 2.28
N LYS A 67 -14.62 10.46 2.69
CA LYS A 67 -14.30 10.05 4.06
C LYS A 67 -13.05 9.16 4.10
N SER A 68 -12.24 9.34 5.15
CA SER A 68 -11.08 8.51 5.43
C SER A 68 -11.50 7.05 5.65
N ILE A 69 -10.76 6.11 5.08
CA ILE A 69 -11.00 4.68 5.27
C ILE A 69 -10.41 4.21 6.60
N GLY A 70 -9.37 4.87 7.09
CA GLY A 70 -8.65 4.51 8.30
C GLY A 70 -7.60 3.42 8.06
N ILE A 71 -7.00 3.39 6.86
CA ILE A 71 -5.91 2.47 6.51
C ILE A 71 -4.79 3.28 5.89
N SER A 72 -3.70 3.46 6.62
CA SER A 72 -2.49 4.06 6.06
C SER A 72 -1.87 3.14 5.02
N CYS A 73 -1.36 3.74 3.94
CA CYS A 73 -0.78 3.04 2.82
C CYS A 73 0.51 3.70 2.37
N VAL A 74 1.55 2.90 2.16
CA VAL A 74 2.73 3.32 1.39
C VAL A 74 2.45 3.15 -0.09
N PHE A 75 2.66 4.19 -0.88
CA PHE A 75 2.42 4.19 -2.31
C PHE A 75 3.38 5.14 -3.03
N SER A 76 3.30 5.17 -4.36
CA SER A 76 3.92 6.21 -5.18
C SER A 76 2.99 6.55 -6.32
N ARG A 77 2.96 7.82 -6.72
CA ARG A 77 2.15 8.30 -7.85
C ARG A 77 2.80 8.07 -9.21
N GLU A 78 3.99 7.47 -9.24
CA GLU A 78 4.59 6.97 -10.48
C GLU A 78 3.64 5.93 -11.10
N ALA A 79 3.33 6.10 -12.39
CA ALA A 79 2.55 5.12 -13.13
C ALA A 79 3.34 3.81 -13.23
N VAL A 80 2.66 2.69 -13.03
CA VAL A 80 3.28 1.37 -13.18
C VAL A 80 3.63 1.17 -14.66
N ALA A 81 4.92 1.08 -14.97
CA ALA A 81 5.40 0.85 -16.33
C ALA A 81 5.46 -0.65 -16.64
N PRO A 82 4.98 -1.10 -17.82
CA PRO A 82 5.21 -2.46 -18.29
C PRO A 82 6.72 -2.69 -18.57
N PRO A 83 7.16 -3.95 -18.67
CA PRO A 83 8.52 -4.26 -19.10
C PRO A 83 8.78 -3.68 -20.49
N ASP A 84 10.04 -3.35 -20.74
CA ASP A 84 10.46 -2.85 -22.05
C ASP A 84 10.17 -3.89 -23.14
N PRO A 85 9.72 -3.50 -24.35
CA PRO A 85 9.46 -4.44 -25.44
C PRO A 85 10.64 -5.36 -25.77
N SER A 86 11.88 -4.92 -25.53
CA SER A 86 13.09 -5.73 -25.72
C SER A 86 13.20 -6.93 -24.78
N CYS A 87 12.48 -6.93 -23.65
CA CYS A 87 12.48 -8.05 -22.71
C CYS A 87 11.78 -9.30 -23.28
N ALA A 88 11.09 -9.20 -24.43
CA ALA A 88 10.37 -10.31 -25.08
C ALA A 88 9.43 -11.10 -24.14
N LEU A 89 8.96 -10.45 -23.08
CA LEU A 89 8.04 -11.01 -22.11
C LEU A 89 6.62 -10.72 -22.58
N THR A 90 5.84 -11.78 -22.85
CA THR A 90 4.38 -11.67 -22.86
C THR A 90 3.91 -11.49 -21.44
N GLY A 91 3.65 -10.25 -21.03
CA GLY A 91 3.11 -9.95 -19.71
C GLY A 91 1.77 -10.65 -19.48
N ASP A 92 1.63 -11.35 -18.35
CA ASP A 92 0.38 -12.00 -17.93
C ASP A 92 -0.66 -11.00 -17.39
N GLY A 93 -0.34 -9.71 -17.37
CA GLY A 93 -1.18 -8.63 -16.83
C GLY A 93 -1.33 -8.67 -15.30
N SER A 94 -0.59 -9.55 -14.62
CA SER A 94 -0.64 -9.67 -13.16
C SER A 94 0.27 -8.62 -12.51
N LEU A 95 -0.19 -8.03 -11.40
CA LEU A 95 0.55 -7.01 -10.60
C LEU A 95 1.75 -7.58 -9.82
N ASN A 96 2.29 -8.71 -10.27
CA ASN A 96 3.42 -9.38 -9.65
C ASN A 96 4.73 -8.77 -10.15
N CYS A 97 5.79 -8.88 -9.34
CA CYS A 97 7.12 -8.36 -9.69
C CYS A 97 7.69 -9.00 -10.98
N HIS A 98 7.22 -10.20 -11.33
CA HIS A 98 7.63 -10.91 -12.55
C HIS A 98 7.02 -10.29 -13.82
N GLY A 99 5.83 -9.69 -13.73
CA GLY A 99 5.11 -9.13 -14.87
C GLY A 99 5.52 -7.70 -15.22
N TYR A 100 5.88 -6.90 -14.22
CA TYR A 100 6.23 -5.47 -14.39
C TYR A 100 7.72 -5.15 -14.19
N GLY A 101 8.51 -6.13 -13.72
CA GLY A 101 9.85 -5.87 -13.20
C GLY A 101 9.83 -5.17 -11.85
N SER A 102 10.99 -5.17 -11.18
CA SER A 102 11.14 -4.56 -9.85
C SER A 102 12.58 -4.09 -9.63
N SER A 103 12.73 -2.98 -8.92
CA SER A 103 14.03 -2.48 -8.45
C SER A 103 14.10 -2.56 -6.93
N VAL A 104 15.23 -3.05 -6.42
CA VAL A 104 15.51 -3.12 -4.97
C VAL A 104 15.45 -1.72 -4.35
N THR A 105 15.94 -0.69 -5.05
CA THR A 105 15.95 0.68 -4.52
C THR A 105 14.55 1.19 -4.23
N VAL A 106 13.55 0.82 -5.05
CA VAL A 106 12.16 1.22 -4.86
C VAL A 106 11.47 0.34 -3.83
N THR A 107 11.55 -0.98 -3.98
CA THR A 107 10.90 -1.92 -3.06
C THR A 107 11.41 -1.81 -1.62
N ALA A 108 12.72 -1.63 -1.44
CA ALA A 108 13.31 -1.38 -0.12
C ALA A 108 12.79 -0.07 0.47
N THR A 109 12.70 1.01 -0.33
CA THR A 109 12.18 2.30 0.15
C THR A 109 10.73 2.17 0.62
N PHE A 110 9.85 1.48 -0.14
CA PHE A 110 8.48 1.21 0.30
C PHE A 110 8.44 0.48 1.65
N GLY A 111 9.27 -0.55 1.83
CA GLY A 111 9.37 -1.30 3.08
C GLY A 111 9.89 -0.47 4.25
N LEU A 112 10.94 0.33 4.02
CA LEU A 112 11.53 1.21 5.03
C LEU A 112 10.57 2.33 5.45
N CYS A 113 9.82 2.92 4.51
CA CYS A 113 8.76 3.88 4.82
C CYS A 113 7.66 3.25 5.68
N ALA A 114 7.25 2.00 5.37
CA ALA A 114 6.26 1.28 6.17
C ALA A 114 6.77 1.02 7.60
N ALA A 115 8.01 0.54 7.73
CA ALA A 115 8.64 0.28 9.01
C ALA A 115 8.78 1.58 9.84
N GLY A 116 9.27 2.66 9.23
CA GLY A 116 9.38 3.97 9.89
C GLY A 116 8.04 4.50 10.37
N TRP A 117 6.98 4.33 9.58
CA TRP A 117 5.62 4.71 10.00
C TRP A 117 5.14 3.90 11.21
N VAL A 118 5.36 2.58 11.23
CA VAL A 118 4.99 1.73 12.37
C VAL A 118 5.77 2.11 13.63
N MET A 119 7.08 2.36 13.51
CA MET A 119 7.92 2.80 14.63
C MET A 119 7.45 4.14 15.21
N ASP A 120 7.09 5.11 14.38
CA ASP A 120 6.51 6.38 14.84
C ASP A 120 5.17 6.17 15.57
N LYS A 121 4.30 5.28 15.08
CA LYS A 121 3.03 4.97 15.75
C LYS A 121 3.21 4.30 17.11
N ILE A 122 4.10 3.32 17.21
CA ILE A 122 4.36 2.61 18.46
C ILE A 122 4.99 3.58 19.48
N SER A 123 5.99 4.36 19.09
CA SER A 123 6.66 5.29 20.01
C SER A 123 5.70 6.34 20.59
N ARG A 124 4.72 6.81 19.81
CA ARG A 124 3.67 7.73 20.29
C ARG A 124 2.63 7.05 21.17
N ALA A 125 2.28 5.80 20.89
CA ALA A 125 1.33 5.04 21.71
C ALA A 125 1.88 4.81 23.13
N THR A 126 3.14 4.39 23.23
CA THR A 126 3.82 4.21 24.52
C THR A 126 3.95 5.53 25.29
N ALA A 127 4.17 6.65 24.60
CA ALA A 127 4.22 7.98 25.22
C ALA A 127 2.86 8.48 25.74
N LEU A 128 1.74 7.94 25.24
CA LEU A 128 0.40 8.26 25.72
C LEU A 128 0.03 7.41 26.95
N GLU A 129 0.43 6.13 26.96
CA GLU A 129 0.25 5.23 28.10
C GLU A 129 1.11 5.66 29.31
N ALA A 130 2.32 6.20 29.08
CA ALA A 130 3.19 6.68 30.16
C ALA A 130 2.74 8.03 30.80
N LYS A 131 1.69 8.66 30.26
CA LYS A 131 1.14 9.94 30.77
C LYS A 131 -0.18 9.78 31.56
N ILE A 132 -0.66 8.55 31.71
CA ILE A 132 -1.84 8.18 32.51
C ILE A 132 -1.33 7.56 33.81
#